data_AF-A0A7Y6REP1-F1
#
_entry.id   AF-A0A7Y6REP1-F1
#
_cell.length_a   1.000
_cell.length_b   1.000
_cell.length_c   1.000
_cell.angle_alpha   90.00
_cell.angle_beta   90.00
_cell.angle_gamma   90.00
#
_symmetry.space_group_name_H-M   'P 1'
#
loop_
_entity.id
_entity.type
_entity.pdbx_description
1 polymer ?
#
loop_
_entity_poly.entity_id
_entity_poly.type
_entity_poly.pdbx_seq_one_letter_code
_entity_poly.pdbx_strand_id
1 'polypeptide(L)'
;MIASLDTRTAPFERLGNSYLRFLQPLKTRGFEGEIAPDYANRTVLATDNSIYQRLPQAAVYPKHAEDLERLTRLAAQTSHRGIV
;
A
#
# COMPACT_ATOMS: atom_id res chain seq x y z
N MET A 1 -27.41 -8.23 3.56
CA MET A 1 -26.83 -7.01 4.16
C MET A 1 -25.82 -6.48 3.15
N ILE A 2 -26.11 -5.38 2.46
CA ILE A 2 -25.17 -4.79 1.50
C ILE A 2 -24.22 -3.91 2.32
N ALA A 3 -22.94 -4.28 2.36
CA ALA A 3 -21.93 -3.48 3.05
C ALA A 3 -21.88 -2.08 2.41
N SER A 4 -21.91 -1.05 3.25
CA SER A 4 -21.73 0.33 2.80
C SER A 4 -20.37 0.46 2.10
N LEU A 5 -20.38 0.92 0.84
CA LEU A 5 -19.20 1.16 0.00
C LEU A 5 -18.64 2.57 0.23
N ASP A 6 -18.69 3.09 1.46
CA ASP A 6 -17.96 4.31 1.77
C ASP A 6 -16.46 3.99 1.94
N THR A 7 -15.77 3.88 0.81
CA THR A 7 -14.34 3.59 0.69
C THR A 7 -13.47 4.82 0.92
N ARG A 8 -14.06 6.02 1.05
CA ARG A 8 -13.31 7.29 1.18
C ARG A 8 -12.66 7.47 2.55
N THR A 9 -13.05 6.65 3.52
CA THR A 9 -12.73 6.85 4.93
C THR A 9 -12.17 5.63 5.61
N ALA A 10 -11.89 4.52 4.90
CA ALA A 10 -11.21 3.38 5.54
C ALA A 10 -9.81 3.85 5.97
N PRO A 11 -9.60 4.15 7.26
CA PRO A 11 -8.33 4.70 7.68
C PRO A 11 -7.32 3.57 7.55
N PHE A 12 -6.05 3.95 7.59
CA PHE A 12 -4.93 3.05 7.86
C PHE A 12 -5.14 2.09 9.07
N GLU A 13 -6.22 2.24 9.85
CA GLU A 13 -6.66 1.48 11.03
C GLU A 13 -6.70 -0.05 10.91
N ARG A 14 -6.64 -0.65 9.71
CA ARG A 14 -6.50 -2.11 9.55
C ARG A 14 -5.16 -2.57 8.98
N LEU A 15 -4.19 -1.68 8.81
CA LEU A 15 -2.85 -2.09 8.42
C LEU A 15 -2.05 -2.51 9.63
N GLY A 16 -1.30 -3.60 9.49
CA GLY A 16 -0.32 -3.98 10.50
C GLY A 16 0.66 -2.83 10.76
N ASN A 17 1.07 -2.66 12.03
CA ASN A 17 1.97 -1.57 12.43
C ASN A 17 3.27 -1.49 11.61
N SER A 18 3.76 -2.61 11.09
CA SER A 18 4.92 -2.65 10.20
C SER A 18 4.66 -1.89 8.88
N TYR A 19 3.49 -2.06 8.28
CA TYR A 19 3.09 -1.37 7.04
C TYR A 19 2.84 0.11 7.28
N LEU A 20 2.29 0.50 8.43
CA LEU A 20 2.18 1.91 8.82
C LEU A 20 3.55 2.58 8.91
N ARG A 21 4.51 1.92 9.58
CA ARG A 21 5.91 2.37 9.68
C ARG A 21 6.65 2.40 8.34
N PHE A 22 6.11 1.80 7.29
CA PHE A 22 6.63 1.90 5.94
C PHE A 22 5.94 3.02 5.16
N LEU A 23 4.61 3.01 5.08
CA LEU A 23 3.84 3.92 4.23
C LEU A 23 3.84 5.36 4.74
N GLN A 24 3.88 5.59 6.06
CA GLN A 24 3.95 6.95 6.61
C GLN A 24 5.25 7.66 6.21
N PRO A 25 6.45 7.09 6.45
CA PRO A 25 7.70 7.68 5.97
C PRO A 25 7.77 7.84 4.45
N LEU A 26 7.19 6.92 3.68
CA LEU A 26 7.12 7.05 2.22
C LEU A 26 6.42 8.36 1.83
N LYS A 27 5.22 8.59 2.40
CA LYS A 27 4.44 9.81 2.17
C LYS A 27 5.19 11.07 2.63
N THR A 28 5.77 11.05 3.82
CA THR A 28 6.46 12.23 4.37
C THR A 28 7.79 12.55 3.67
N ARG A 29 8.39 11.60 2.96
CA ARG A 29 9.61 11.81 2.15
C ARG A 29 9.33 12.34 0.73
N GLY A 30 8.12 12.82 0.48
CA GLY A 30 7.76 13.46 -0.78
C GLY A 30 7.41 12.46 -1.89
N PHE A 31 6.85 11.29 -1.53
CA PHE A 31 6.18 10.44 -2.52
C PHE A 31 4.92 11.16 -3.03
N GLU A 32 4.86 11.44 -4.34
CA GLU A 32 3.78 12.21 -4.97
C GLU A 32 2.67 11.34 -5.54
N GLY A 33 2.96 10.07 -5.78
CA GLY A 33 2.00 9.06 -6.21
C GLY A 33 0.92 8.75 -5.18
N GLU A 34 0.05 7.81 -5.54
CA GLU A 34 -1.06 7.40 -4.70
C GLU A 34 -0.68 6.19 -3.82
N ILE A 35 -1.14 6.20 -2.56
CA ILE A 35 -1.09 5.05 -1.66
C ILE A 35 -2.54 4.66 -1.39
N ALA A 36 -2.95 3.48 -1.87
CA ALA A 36 -4.31 2.98 -1.81
C ALA A 36 -4.41 1.80 -0.83
N PRO A 37 -4.70 2.05 0.47
CA PRO A 37 -4.94 1.00 1.46
C PRO A 37 -6.39 0.49 1.45
N ASP A 38 -7.26 1.05 0.61
CA ASP A 38 -8.68 0.72 0.58
C ASP A 38 -8.96 -0.69 0.06
N TYR A 39 -10.10 -1.23 0.46
CA TYR A 39 -10.49 -2.60 0.14
C TYR A 39 -10.67 -2.84 -1.36
N ALA A 40 -11.16 -1.85 -2.12
CA ALA A 40 -11.48 -2.03 -3.53
C ALA A 40 -10.19 -2.23 -4.34
N ASN A 41 -9.22 -1.31 -4.22
CA ASN A 41 -7.93 -1.42 -4.88
C ASN A 41 -7.21 -2.72 -4.50
N ARG A 42 -7.20 -3.06 -3.20
CA ARG A 42 -6.55 -4.28 -2.71
C ARG A 42 -7.19 -5.55 -3.26
N THR A 43 -8.52 -5.58 -3.41
CA THR A 43 -9.23 -6.75 -3.93
C THR A 43 -8.93 -6.98 -5.40
N VAL A 44 -8.95 -5.91 -6.21
CA VAL A 44 -8.62 -5.99 -7.65
C VAL A 44 -7.20 -6.52 -7.85
N LEU A 45 -6.26 -6.08 -7.01
CA LEU A 45 -4.84 -6.47 -7.07
C LEU A 45 -4.49 -7.73 -6.27
N ALA A 46 -5.47 -8.45 -5.73
CA ALA A 46 -5.22 -9.64 -4.93
C ALA A 46 -5.00 -10.93 -5.75
N THR A 47 -5.06 -10.85 -7.08
CA THR A 47 -4.93 -11.99 -7.99
C THR A 47 -3.90 -11.69 -9.07
N ASP A 48 -3.21 -12.71 -9.55
CA ASP A 48 -2.18 -12.64 -10.60
C ASP A 48 -2.59 -13.44 -11.85
N ASN A 49 -3.88 -13.47 -12.16
CA ASN A 49 -4.51 -14.36 -13.16
C ASN A 49 -4.52 -15.86 -12.76
N SER A 50 -4.18 -16.17 -11.51
CA SER A 50 -4.45 -17.47 -10.89
C SER A 50 -5.81 -17.47 -10.18
N ILE A 51 -6.30 -18.67 -9.85
CA ILE A 51 -7.48 -18.84 -8.99
C ILE A 51 -7.21 -18.50 -7.50
N TYR A 52 -5.95 -18.29 -7.12
CA TYR A 52 -5.57 -17.99 -5.74
C TYR A 52 -5.61 -16.48 -5.47
N GLN A 53 -6.07 -16.13 -4.27
CA GLN A 53 -6.14 -14.75 -3.81
C GLN A 53 -5.14 -14.50 -2.67
N ARG A 54 -4.30 -13.48 -2.82
CA ARG A 54 -3.44 -12.93 -1.76
C ARG A 54 -3.72 -11.45 -1.60
N LEU A 55 -4.47 -11.10 -0.56
CA LEU A 55 -4.86 -9.72 -0.30
C LEU A 55 -3.65 -8.89 0.16
N PRO A 56 -3.18 -7.91 -0.62
CA PRO A 56 -2.10 -7.02 -0.20
C PRO A 56 -2.56 -6.13 0.96
N GLN A 57 -1.62 -5.48 1.64
CA GLN A 57 -1.93 -4.50 2.69
C GLN A 57 -2.26 -3.13 2.10
N ALA A 58 -1.57 -2.73 1.03
CA ALA A 58 -1.88 -1.53 0.26
C ALA A 58 -1.34 -1.69 -1.16
N ALA A 59 -1.86 -0.90 -2.09
CA ALA A 59 -1.26 -0.66 -3.40
C ALA A 59 -0.58 0.72 -3.41
N VAL A 60 0.51 0.83 -4.17
CA VAL A 60 1.26 2.08 -4.32
C VAL A 60 1.39 2.35 -5.81
N TYR A 61 0.99 3.53 -6.25
CA TYR A 61 0.99 3.98 -7.65
C TYR A 61 1.94 5.17 -7.81
N PRO A 62 3.24 4.94 -8.06
CA PRO A 62 4.23 5.99 -8.30
C PRO A 62 3.80 6.89 -9.45
N LYS A 63 3.96 8.20 -9.29
CA LYS A 63 3.64 9.17 -10.35
C LYS A 63 4.79 9.31 -11.35
N HIS A 64 6.02 9.33 -10.86
CA HIS A 64 7.25 9.53 -11.64
C HIS A 64 8.39 8.63 -11.17
N ALA A 65 9.54 8.67 -11.85
CA ALA A 65 10.69 7.81 -11.53
C ALA A 65 11.23 8.07 -10.11
N GLU A 66 11.16 9.31 -9.63
CA GLU A 66 11.62 9.73 -8.31
C GLU A 66 10.80 9.05 -7.20
N ASP A 67 9.53 8.76 -7.46
CA ASP A 67 8.68 8.01 -6.53
C ASP A 67 9.14 6.55 -6.42
N LEU A 68 9.55 5.93 -7.54
CA LEU A 68 10.15 4.59 -7.54
C LEU A 68 11.47 4.58 -6.78
N GLU A 69 12.33 5.58 -6.96
CA GLU A 69 13.58 5.71 -6.21
C GLU A 69 13.34 5.86 -4.70
N ARG A 70 12.39 6.71 -4.29
CA ARG A 70 12.02 6.88 -2.87
C ARG A 70 11.49 5.58 -2.27
N LEU A 71 10.59 4.92 -2.98
CA LEU A 71 9.97 3.65 -2.56
C LEU A 71 11.03 2.57 -2.37
N THR A 72 11.88 2.36 -3.38
CA THR A 72 12.92 1.31 -3.36
C THR A 72 14.00 1.60 -2.33
N ARG A 73 14.42 2.86 -2.17
CA ARG A 73 15.38 3.26 -1.13
C ARG A 73 14.83 3.04 0.29
N LEU A 74 13.54 3.27 0.50
CA LEU A 74 12.89 2.97 1.78
C LEU A 74 12.79 1.45 2.00
N ALA A 75 12.40 0.69 0.99
CA ALA A 75 12.30 -0.77 1.05
C ALA A 75 13.64 -1.46 1.35
N ALA A 76 14.76 -0.88 0.90
CA ALA A 76 16.10 -1.40 1.17
C ALA A 76 16.57 -1.22 2.63
N GLN A 77 15.86 -0.45 3.46
CA GLN A 77 16.25 -0.22 4.85
C GLN A 77 16.04 -1.48 5.69
N THR A 78 17.00 -1.83 6.56
CA THR A 78 16.92 -3.03 7.40
C THR A 78 15.65 -3.11 8.24
N SER A 79 15.15 -1.95 8.71
CA SER A 79 13.89 -1.83 9.46
C SER A 79 12.64 -2.26 8.69
N HIS A 80 12.73 -2.37 7.36
CA HIS A 80 11.60 -2.63 6.47
C HIS A 80 11.72 -3.94 5.68
N ARG A 81 12.72 -4.79 5.98
CA ARG A 81 12.93 -6.09 5.31
C ARG A 81 11.72 -7.04 5.35
N GLY A 82 10.85 -6.92 6.35
CA GLY A 82 9.63 -7.74 6.46
C GLY A 82 8.42 -7.22 5.69
N ILE A 83 8.57 -6.12 4.94
CA ILE A 83 7.53 -5.54 4.08
C ILE A 83 7.66 -6.01 2.63
N VAL A 84 8.87 -6.43 2.23
CA VAL A 84 9.25 -6.86 0.88
C VAL A 84 9.22 -8.38 0.76
#